data_AF-A0A2E6ATI0-F1
#
_entry.id   AF-A0A2E6ATI0-F1
#
_cell.length_a   1.000
_cell.length_b   1.000
_cell.length_c   1.000
_cell.angle_alpha   90.00
_cell.angle_beta   90.00
_cell.angle_gamma   90.00
#
_symmetry.space_group_name_H-M   'P 1'
#
loop_
_entity.id
_entity.type
_entity.pdbx_description
1 polymer ?
#
loop_
_entity_poly.entity_id
_entity_poly.type
_entity_poly.pdbx_seq_one_letter_code
_entity_poly.pdbx_strand_id
1 'polypeptide(L)'
;MSDEVQEPKIEISTPPKSIEIQSAPVAEEPAVTPVMQNQGAMLTGGIGQTQGNLMATMPQNVKFVMGPNGQMIAIEKPPFVWKHFFIGGGIPFAIFFVPMLILMIGAGLGIDDTGDGEKLVTLYKDENSTVYRGEFSLDEDNYLSWCGIYSDQNNNFPDVYCDRYDDYNAHIYKSDGPSDELVGHWNNENQTVYFDTGIDYGQELRFEADYYSEDGSYDFFMVVGDISQATCCLGLLLSIVFLIVGFSQGKPGMGWGGVTALVSFPVVSFLSVLVMW
;
A
#
# COMPACT_ATOMS: atom_id res chain seq x y z
N MET A 1 -50.10 0.95 -60.35
CA MET A 1 -50.84 0.94 -59.08
C MET A 1 -49.88 0.34 -58.08
N SER A 2 -49.07 1.20 -57.46
CA SER A 2 -47.99 0.85 -56.55
C SER A 2 -48.11 1.81 -55.39
N ASP A 3 -48.57 1.29 -54.25
CA ASP A 3 -48.77 2.06 -53.03
C ASP A 3 -47.42 2.31 -52.35
N GLU A 4 -47.07 3.59 -52.20
CA GLU A 4 -45.95 4.04 -51.36
C GLU A 4 -46.37 3.96 -49.89
N VAL A 5 -45.65 3.16 -49.10
CA VAL A 5 -45.80 3.06 -47.65
C VAL A 5 -45.05 4.24 -47.00
N GLN A 6 -45.79 5.13 -46.35
CA GLN A 6 -45.26 6.23 -45.52
C GLN A 6 -44.75 5.67 -44.17
N GLU A 7 -43.46 5.79 -43.91
CA GLU A 7 -42.88 5.52 -42.58
C GLU A 7 -43.24 6.63 -41.58
N PRO A 8 -43.63 6.31 -40.33
CA PRO A 8 -43.88 7.30 -39.29
C PRO A 8 -42.56 7.81 -38.69
N LYS A 9 -42.30 9.11 -38.85
CA LYS A 9 -41.19 9.83 -38.22
C LYS A 9 -41.49 10.02 -36.72
N ILE A 10 -40.80 9.27 -35.86
CA ILE A 10 -40.86 9.44 -34.40
C ILE A 10 -39.93 10.59 -34.01
N GLU A 11 -40.49 11.74 -33.67
CA GLU A 11 -39.73 12.81 -33.01
C GLU A 11 -39.48 12.44 -31.55
N ILE A 12 -38.22 12.17 -31.23
CA ILE A 12 -37.75 11.97 -29.86
C ILE A 12 -37.75 13.33 -29.16
N SER A 13 -38.77 13.58 -28.34
CA SER A 13 -38.80 14.73 -27.41
C SER A 13 -37.64 14.58 -26.42
N THR A 14 -36.72 15.53 -26.41
CA THR A 14 -35.63 15.59 -25.46
C THR A 14 -36.18 15.75 -24.03
N PRO A 15 -35.60 15.08 -23.02
CA PRO A 15 -36.07 15.21 -21.65
C PRO A 15 -35.88 16.67 -21.17
N PRO A 16 -36.82 17.22 -20.39
CA PRO A 16 -36.69 18.60 -19.90
C PRO A 16 -35.45 18.69 -19.01
N LYS A 17 -34.55 19.60 -19.36
CA LYS A 17 -33.39 19.96 -18.55
C LYS A 17 -33.88 20.40 -17.16
N SER A 18 -33.39 19.74 -16.12
CA SER A 18 -33.57 20.22 -14.75
C SER A 18 -32.91 21.59 -14.62
N ILE A 19 -33.69 22.61 -14.23
CA ILE A 19 -33.15 23.93 -13.94
C ILE A 19 -32.51 23.88 -12.56
N GLU A 20 -31.17 23.91 -12.50
CA GLU A 20 -30.43 24.22 -11.27
C GLU A 20 -30.51 25.73 -11.04
N ILE A 21 -31.19 26.15 -9.97
CA ILE A 21 -31.16 27.55 -9.54
C ILE A 21 -29.95 27.69 -8.60
N GLN A 22 -28.84 28.21 -9.11
CA GLN A 22 -27.70 28.63 -8.31
C GLN A 22 -28.08 29.85 -7.46
N SER A 23 -27.90 29.74 -6.14
CA SER A 23 -27.97 30.89 -5.22
C SER A 23 -26.59 31.56 -5.16
N ALA A 24 -26.54 32.86 -5.47
CA ALA A 24 -25.35 33.70 -5.35
C ALA A 24 -25.02 34.02 -3.86
N PRO A 25 -23.84 34.61 -3.54
CA PRO A 25 -23.13 34.38 -2.29
C PRO A 25 -23.60 35.23 -1.10
N VAL A 26 -23.19 34.73 0.07
CA VAL A 26 -23.36 35.22 1.45
C VAL A 26 -23.04 36.70 1.61
N ALA A 27 -23.94 37.43 2.29
CA ALA A 27 -23.68 38.73 2.89
C ALA A 27 -24.02 38.69 4.39
N GLU A 28 -23.22 39.39 5.18
CA GLU A 28 -23.09 39.35 6.64
C GLU A 28 -24.38 39.59 7.46
N GLU A 29 -24.37 39.00 8.66
CA GLU A 29 -25.33 39.14 9.76
C GLU A 29 -25.44 40.59 10.28
N PRO A 30 -26.61 41.01 10.80
CA PRO A 30 -26.64 41.15 12.26
C PRO A 30 -27.95 40.68 12.93
N ALA A 31 -27.77 40.27 14.18
CA ALA A 31 -28.71 39.68 15.13
C ALA A 31 -29.95 40.53 15.46
N VAL A 32 -31.14 39.89 15.58
CA VAL A 32 -32.20 40.18 16.59
C VAL A 32 -33.17 38.97 16.70
N THR A 33 -33.36 38.39 17.89
CA THR A 33 -34.51 37.49 18.22
C THR A 33 -35.80 38.30 18.41
N PRO A 34 -37.00 37.84 17.97
CA PRO A 34 -37.91 37.24 18.96
C PRO A 34 -39.03 36.28 18.47
N VAL A 35 -39.51 35.45 19.42
CA VAL A 35 -40.90 34.97 19.70
C VAL A 35 -41.58 33.96 18.76
N MET A 36 -41.86 32.78 19.33
CA MET A 36 -42.87 31.82 18.86
C MET A 36 -44.29 32.39 19.01
N GLN A 37 -45.07 32.39 17.92
CA GLN A 37 -46.53 32.40 17.98
C GLN A 37 -47.11 31.30 17.08
N ASN A 38 -47.81 30.39 17.73
CA ASN A 38 -48.60 29.31 17.15
C ASN A 38 -49.91 29.88 16.59
N GLN A 39 -50.10 29.90 15.26
CA GLN A 39 -51.40 30.12 14.63
C GLN A 39 -51.59 29.20 13.43
N GLY A 40 -52.74 28.55 13.40
CA GLY A 40 -53.08 27.44 12.52
C GLY A 40 -53.13 27.76 11.03
N ALA A 41 -52.85 26.73 10.24
CA ALA A 41 -52.92 26.76 8.79
C ALA A 41 -54.36 27.00 8.30
N MET A 42 -54.60 28.11 7.62
CA MET A 42 -55.70 28.26 6.67
C MET A 42 -55.13 28.35 5.25
N LEU A 43 -55.53 27.40 4.41
CA LEU A 43 -55.26 27.33 2.98
C LEU A 43 -56.35 28.10 2.22
N THR A 44 -56.04 29.29 1.71
CA THR A 44 -56.81 29.94 0.62
C THR A 44 -55.86 30.73 -0.28
N GLY A 45 -56.10 30.67 -1.59
CA GLY A 45 -55.11 30.86 -2.66
C GLY A 45 -54.64 32.29 -2.97
N GLY A 46 -53.42 32.35 -3.52
CA GLY A 46 -52.81 33.54 -4.13
C GLY A 46 -51.42 33.19 -4.69
N ILE A 47 -51.27 33.07 -6.01
CA ILE A 47 -50.09 32.51 -6.71
C ILE A 47 -48.86 33.45 -6.70
N GLY A 48 -48.91 34.60 -6.01
CA GLY A 48 -47.85 35.62 -6.08
C GLY A 48 -46.95 35.79 -4.85
N GLN A 49 -47.28 35.24 -3.68
CA GLN A 49 -46.61 35.62 -2.42
C GLN A 49 -46.09 34.46 -1.56
N THR A 50 -46.41 33.20 -1.89
CA THR A 50 -45.96 32.04 -1.10
C THR A 50 -44.55 31.54 -1.44
N GLN A 51 -43.94 32.01 -2.53
CA GLN A 51 -42.62 31.52 -2.96
C GLN A 51 -41.47 32.05 -2.07
N GLY A 52 -41.65 33.21 -1.42
CA GLY A 52 -40.65 33.80 -0.52
C GLY A 52 -40.64 33.19 0.90
N ASN A 53 -41.81 32.88 1.46
CA ASN A 53 -41.91 32.41 2.86
C ASN A 53 -41.72 30.91 3.05
N LEU A 54 -41.90 30.10 2.00
CA LEU A 54 -41.59 28.67 2.05
C LEU A 54 -40.06 28.42 2.12
N MET A 55 -39.23 29.31 1.58
CA MET A 55 -37.77 29.19 1.62
C MET A 55 -37.14 29.50 2.99
N ALA A 56 -37.84 30.25 3.87
CA ALA A 56 -37.29 30.68 5.15
C ALA A 56 -37.49 29.68 6.31
N THR A 57 -38.38 28.68 6.14
CA THR A 57 -38.73 27.70 7.18
C THR A 57 -38.51 26.24 6.76
N MET A 58 -37.97 26.01 5.57
CA MET A 58 -37.69 24.65 5.10
C MET A 58 -36.38 24.12 5.69
N PRO A 59 -36.35 22.86 6.16
CA PRO A 59 -35.09 22.21 6.50
C PRO A 59 -34.21 22.21 5.25
N GLN A 60 -32.94 22.63 5.38
CA GLN A 60 -31.95 22.69 4.30
C GLN A 60 -31.66 21.33 3.59
N ASN A 61 -32.43 20.30 3.93
CA ASN A 61 -32.19 18.91 3.58
C ASN A 61 -33.25 18.33 2.65
N VAL A 62 -34.06 19.15 1.96
CA VAL A 62 -35.04 18.67 0.97
C VAL A 62 -34.69 19.15 -0.44
N LYS A 63 -34.75 18.24 -1.43
CA LYS A 63 -34.67 18.55 -2.85
C LYS A 63 -36.08 18.51 -3.43
N PHE A 64 -36.51 19.61 -4.02
CA PHE A 64 -37.80 19.67 -4.73
C PHE A 64 -37.62 19.13 -6.15
N VAL A 65 -38.37 18.09 -6.49
CA VAL A 65 -38.47 17.57 -7.87
C VAL A 65 -39.91 17.65 -8.34
N MET A 66 -40.12 17.99 -9.61
CA MET A 66 -41.46 18.00 -10.20
C MET A 66 -41.80 16.60 -10.66
N GLY A 67 -42.85 16.02 -10.08
CA GLY A 67 -43.38 14.72 -10.46
C GLY A 67 -44.03 14.76 -11.86
N PRO A 68 -44.33 13.59 -12.45
CA PRO A 68 -44.91 13.46 -13.80
C PRO A 68 -46.21 14.25 -14.01
N ASN A 69 -46.93 14.56 -12.93
CA ASN A 69 -48.20 15.28 -12.93
C ASN A 69 -48.05 16.79 -12.62
N GLY A 70 -46.84 17.33 -12.61
CA GLY A 70 -46.57 18.73 -12.25
C GLY A 70 -46.57 19.03 -10.75
N GLN A 71 -46.75 18.02 -9.89
CA GLN A 71 -46.71 18.17 -8.43
C GLN A 71 -45.27 18.32 -7.93
N MET A 72 -45.02 19.29 -7.05
CA MET A 72 -43.72 19.39 -6.36
C MET A 72 -43.62 18.32 -5.27
N ILE A 73 -42.64 17.44 -5.38
CA ILE A 73 -42.30 16.42 -4.39
C ILE A 73 -41.04 16.88 -3.66
N ALA A 74 -41.12 16.98 -2.34
CA ALA A 74 -39.95 17.19 -1.49
C ALA A 74 -39.30 15.83 -1.21
N ILE A 75 -38.10 15.60 -1.72
CA ILE A 75 -37.30 14.42 -1.39
C ILE A 75 -36.34 14.83 -0.26
N GLU A 76 -36.50 14.22 0.90
CA GLU A 76 -35.54 14.36 2.00
C GLU A 76 -34.22 13.71 1.58
N LYS A 77 -33.13 14.49 1.64
CA LYS A 77 -31.78 13.97 1.45
C LYS A 77 -31.42 13.12 2.66
N PRO A 78 -30.91 11.89 2.46
CA PRO A 78 -30.52 11.04 3.58
C PRO A 78 -29.47 11.78 4.44
N PRO A 79 -29.63 11.78 5.78
CA PRO A 79 -28.72 12.49 6.67
C PRO A 79 -27.30 11.93 6.55
N PHE A 80 -26.31 12.81 6.60
CA PHE A 80 -24.92 12.38 6.62
C PHE A 80 -24.57 11.80 7.99
N VAL A 81 -24.25 10.50 8.03
CA VAL A 81 -23.85 9.81 9.25
C VAL A 81 -22.33 9.61 9.24
N TRP A 82 -21.64 10.28 10.15
CA TRP A 82 -20.18 10.18 10.32
C TRP A 82 -19.68 8.76 10.53
N LYS A 83 -20.43 7.92 11.24
CA LYS A 83 -20.10 6.49 11.39
C LYS A 83 -19.96 5.78 10.04
N HIS A 84 -20.83 6.08 9.07
CA HIS A 84 -20.75 5.49 7.73
C HIS A 84 -19.55 6.02 6.95
N PHE A 85 -19.20 7.29 7.15
CA PHE A 85 -17.99 7.88 6.58
C PHE A 85 -16.71 7.19 7.07
N PHE A 86 -16.56 7.02 8.39
CA PHE A 86 -15.40 6.32 8.95
C PHE A 86 -15.35 4.84 8.57
N ILE A 87 -16.49 4.18 8.35
CA ILE A 87 -16.51 2.82 7.82
C ILE A 87 -16.03 2.80 6.36
N GLY A 88 -16.57 3.69 5.52
CA GLY A 88 -16.28 3.72 4.09
C GLY A 88 -14.86 4.15 3.75
N GLY A 89 -14.27 5.05 4.53
CA GLY A 89 -12.89 5.52 4.34
C GLY A 89 -11.88 4.85 5.27
N GLY A 90 -12.26 4.63 6.53
CA GLY A 90 -11.35 4.13 7.56
C GLY A 90 -11.01 2.65 7.42
N ILE A 91 -11.93 1.79 6.92
CA ILE A 91 -11.61 0.37 6.71
C ILE A 91 -10.57 0.20 5.59
N PRO A 92 -10.76 0.75 4.37
CA PRO A 92 -9.73 0.69 3.33
C PRO A 92 -8.39 1.28 3.77
N PHE A 93 -8.44 2.39 4.50
CA PHE A 93 -7.24 3.04 5.03
C PHE A 93 -6.53 2.15 6.05
N ALA A 94 -7.23 1.59 7.04
CA ALA A 94 -6.63 0.73 8.06
C ALA A 94 -6.01 -0.54 7.47
N ILE A 95 -6.66 -1.15 6.48
CA ILE A 95 -6.14 -2.35 5.81
C ILE A 95 -4.79 -2.09 5.13
N PHE A 96 -4.58 -0.88 4.59
CA PHE A 96 -3.30 -0.50 4.00
C PHE A 96 -2.29 -0.03 5.04
N PHE A 97 -2.70 0.84 5.97
CA PHE A 97 -1.80 1.49 6.91
C PHE A 97 -1.33 0.59 8.05
N VAL A 98 -2.17 -0.32 8.54
CA VAL A 98 -1.81 -1.14 9.71
C VAL A 98 -0.64 -2.10 9.39
N PRO A 99 -0.66 -2.88 8.30
CA PRO A 99 0.49 -3.71 7.92
C PRO A 99 1.74 -2.87 7.65
N MET A 100 1.60 -1.74 6.94
CA MET A 100 2.71 -0.84 6.67
C MET A 100 3.36 -0.27 7.93
N LEU A 101 2.54 0.12 8.92
CA LEU A 101 3.02 0.64 10.19
C LEU A 101 3.75 -0.46 10.99
N ILE A 102 3.22 -1.68 11.00
CA ILE A 102 3.87 -2.83 11.63
C ILE A 102 5.25 -3.08 11.00
N LEU A 103 5.34 -3.08 9.66
CA LEU A 103 6.62 -3.23 8.95
C LEU A 103 7.59 -2.08 9.27
N MET A 104 7.12 -0.83 9.29
CA MET A 104 7.98 0.31 9.65
C MET A 104 8.50 0.25 11.09
N ILE A 105 7.69 -0.25 12.03
CA ILE A 105 8.14 -0.47 13.41
C ILE A 105 9.12 -1.64 13.47
N GLY A 106 8.87 -2.73 12.73
CA GLY A 106 9.79 -3.85 12.58
C GLY A 106 11.16 -3.39 12.09
N ALA A 107 11.17 -2.67 10.97
CA ALA A 107 12.33 -2.00 10.38
C ALA A 107 13.08 -1.11 11.36
N GLY A 108 12.36 -0.21 12.04
CA GLY A 108 12.97 0.73 12.98
C GLY A 108 13.57 0.06 14.22
N LEU A 109 13.16 -1.17 14.53
CA LEU A 109 13.66 -1.95 15.66
C LEU A 109 14.63 -3.07 15.25
N GLY A 110 14.91 -3.24 13.94
CA GLY A 110 15.74 -4.33 13.41
C GLY A 110 15.13 -5.72 13.59
N ILE A 111 13.80 -5.81 13.68
CA ILE A 111 13.06 -7.08 13.87
C ILE A 111 12.63 -7.67 12.50
N ASP A 112 12.73 -6.88 11.43
CA ASP A 112 12.61 -7.34 10.05
C ASP A 112 13.95 -7.71 9.41
N ASP A 113 15.06 -7.47 10.12
CA ASP A 113 16.37 -7.99 9.74
C ASP A 113 16.20 -9.51 9.72
N THR A 114 16.42 -10.12 8.56
CA THR A 114 16.13 -11.53 8.27
C THR A 114 16.95 -12.50 9.13
N GLY A 115 17.69 -11.98 10.10
CA GLY A 115 18.90 -12.59 10.60
C GLY A 115 19.98 -12.69 9.52
N ASP A 116 19.69 -12.27 8.27
CA ASP A 116 20.62 -12.41 7.16
C ASP A 116 21.65 -11.28 7.21
N GLY A 117 22.85 -11.60 7.64
CA GLY A 117 23.99 -10.70 7.57
C GLY A 117 24.97 -11.13 6.50
N GLU A 118 25.57 -10.14 5.84
CA GLU A 118 26.72 -10.33 4.97
C GLU A 118 27.99 -9.94 5.74
N LYS A 119 29.03 -10.76 5.64
CA LYS A 119 30.35 -10.47 6.22
C LYS A 119 31.44 -10.69 5.21
N LEU A 120 32.19 -9.63 4.97
CA LEU A 120 33.35 -9.60 4.08
C LEU A 120 34.65 -9.63 4.89
N VAL A 121 35.46 -10.65 4.65
CA VAL A 121 36.76 -10.87 5.30
C VAL A 121 37.86 -10.88 4.25
N THR A 122 39.01 -10.31 4.59
CA THR A 122 40.21 -10.41 3.74
C THR A 122 41.00 -11.67 4.10
N LEU A 123 41.31 -12.49 3.11
CA LEU A 123 42.27 -13.58 3.22
C LEU A 123 43.64 -13.11 2.74
N TYR A 124 44.68 -13.38 3.52
CA TYR A 124 46.05 -13.04 3.20
C TYR A 124 46.83 -14.26 2.76
N LYS A 125 47.68 -14.06 1.76
CA LYS A 125 48.57 -15.10 1.25
C LYS A 125 49.70 -15.41 2.23
N ASP A 126 49.95 -16.70 2.48
CA ASP A 126 51.11 -17.16 3.25
C ASP A 126 52.43 -16.90 2.49
N GLU A 127 53.51 -16.58 3.23
CA GLU A 127 54.82 -16.28 2.64
C GLU A 127 55.33 -17.44 1.75
N ASN A 128 55.69 -17.12 0.50
CA ASN A 128 56.18 -18.07 -0.50
C ASN A 128 55.26 -19.29 -0.76
N SER A 129 53.94 -19.13 -0.57
CA SER A 129 52.94 -20.17 -0.75
C SER A 129 51.93 -19.83 -1.86
N THR A 130 50.94 -20.68 -2.08
CA THR A 130 49.68 -20.39 -2.80
C THR A 130 48.46 -20.42 -1.87
N VAL A 131 48.72 -20.64 -0.59
CA VAL A 131 47.72 -20.70 0.48
C VAL A 131 47.29 -19.30 0.89
N TYR A 132 45.99 -19.11 1.07
CA TYR A 132 45.36 -17.93 1.64
C TYR A 132 44.67 -18.30 2.97
N ARG A 133 44.84 -17.44 3.97
CA ARG A 133 44.25 -17.61 5.31
C ARG A 133 43.63 -16.32 5.82
N GLY A 134 42.56 -16.46 6.58
CA GLY A 134 41.93 -15.36 7.28
C GLY A 134 41.09 -15.85 8.45
N GLU A 135 40.62 -14.89 9.25
CA GLU A 135 39.82 -15.16 10.43
C GLU A 135 38.35 -14.79 10.17
N PHE A 136 37.45 -15.78 10.28
CA PHE A 136 36.01 -15.59 10.16
C PHE A 136 35.30 -16.41 11.22
N SER A 137 34.44 -15.74 11.98
CA SER A 137 33.60 -16.33 13.01
C SER A 137 32.15 -15.87 12.88
N LEU A 138 31.26 -16.80 13.23
CA LEU A 138 29.84 -16.58 13.47
C LEU A 138 29.53 -16.75 14.96
N ASP A 139 28.60 -15.92 15.45
CA ASP A 139 28.07 -16.03 16.80
C ASP A 139 27.19 -17.28 16.96
N GLU A 140 26.90 -17.69 18.20
CA GLU A 140 26.20 -18.95 18.51
C GLU A 140 24.79 -19.03 17.89
N ASP A 141 24.12 -17.90 17.64
CA ASP A 141 22.78 -17.87 17.07
C ASP A 141 22.77 -17.64 15.54
N ASN A 142 23.95 -17.59 14.91
CA ASN A 142 24.14 -17.34 13.48
C ASN A 142 24.64 -18.57 12.73
N TYR A 143 23.99 -18.87 11.62
CA TYR A 143 24.22 -20.06 10.81
C TYR A 143 24.69 -19.67 9.42
N LEU A 144 25.76 -20.29 8.92
CA LEU A 144 26.23 -20.01 7.58
C LEU A 144 25.17 -20.42 6.55
N SER A 145 24.79 -19.50 5.66
CA SER A 145 23.85 -19.71 4.54
C SER A 145 24.60 -19.98 3.25
N TRP A 146 25.53 -19.10 2.92
CA TRP A 146 26.33 -19.13 1.70
C TRP A 146 27.72 -18.58 1.99
N CYS A 147 28.73 -19.07 1.29
CA CYS A 147 29.98 -18.32 1.17
C CYS A 147 30.64 -18.51 -0.18
N GLY A 148 31.48 -17.55 -0.52
CA GLY A 148 32.28 -17.52 -1.73
C GLY A 148 33.62 -16.83 -1.51
N ILE A 149 34.52 -17.02 -2.47
CA ILE A 149 35.80 -16.30 -2.51
C ILE A 149 35.91 -15.62 -3.86
N TYR A 150 36.38 -14.38 -3.87
CA TYR A 150 36.66 -13.66 -5.10
C TYR A 150 37.92 -12.81 -4.99
N SER A 151 38.41 -12.36 -6.14
CA SER A 151 39.58 -11.48 -6.25
C SER A 151 39.17 -10.14 -6.86
N ASP A 152 39.43 -9.05 -6.13
CA ASP A 152 39.25 -7.68 -6.64
C ASP A 152 40.26 -7.33 -7.76
N GLN A 153 41.33 -8.11 -7.89
CA GLN A 153 42.47 -7.81 -8.76
C GLN A 153 42.53 -8.69 -10.01
N ASN A 154 41.78 -9.81 -10.05
CA ASN A 154 41.85 -10.79 -11.13
C ASN A 154 40.48 -11.15 -11.68
N ASN A 155 40.16 -10.62 -12.88
CA ASN A 155 38.90 -10.87 -13.57
C ASN A 155 38.73 -12.32 -14.08
N ASN A 156 39.79 -13.14 -14.06
CA ASN A 156 39.73 -14.56 -14.44
C ASN A 156 39.75 -15.47 -13.19
N PHE A 157 39.24 -15.00 -12.06
CA PHE A 157 39.09 -15.81 -10.86
C PHE A 157 38.04 -16.90 -11.10
N PRO A 158 38.31 -18.17 -10.70
CA PRO A 158 37.35 -19.25 -10.89
C PRO A 158 36.12 -19.03 -9.99
N ASP A 159 35.02 -19.69 -10.33
CA ASP A 159 33.84 -19.69 -9.46
C ASP A 159 34.16 -20.53 -8.20
N VAL A 160 34.01 -19.92 -7.03
CA VAL A 160 34.33 -20.55 -5.74
C VAL A 160 33.13 -20.36 -4.82
N TYR A 161 32.62 -21.48 -4.32
CA TYR A 161 31.47 -21.51 -3.43
C TYR A 161 31.71 -22.49 -2.29
N CYS A 162 30.92 -22.35 -1.24
CA CYS A 162 30.94 -23.22 -0.09
C CYS A 162 29.83 -24.26 -0.13
N ASP A 163 30.14 -25.50 0.24
CA ASP A 163 29.15 -26.53 0.57
C ASP A 163 29.18 -26.76 2.07
N ARG A 164 28.05 -26.45 2.70
CA ARG A 164 27.85 -26.57 4.14
C ARG A 164 27.40 -27.99 4.47
N TYR A 165 28.23 -28.71 5.21
CA TYR A 165 27.84 -30.02 5.75
C TYR A 165 27.45 -29.96 7.24
N ASP A 166 27.76 -28.86 7.91
CA ASP A 166 27.37 -28.55 9.28
C ASP A 166 27.23 -27.03 9.45
N ASP A 167 26.41 -26.59 10.39
CA ASP A 167 26.03 -25.19 10.57
C ASP A 167 27.21 -24.23 10.80
N TYR A 168 28.30 -24.77 11.35
CA TYR A 168 29.53 -24.04 11.71
C TYR A 168 30.77 -24.53 10.95
N ASN A 169 30.59 -25.34 9.90
CA ASN A 169 31.69 -25.86 9.09
C ASN A 169 31.32 -25.94 7.61
N ALA A 170 32.21 -25.48 6.75
CA ALA A 170 32.01 -25.52 5.31
C ALA A 170 33.23 -26.04 4.58
N HIS A 171 32.99 -26.80 3.52
CA HIS A 171 33.99 -27.10 2.51
C HIS A 171 33.92 -26.06 1.40
N ILE A 172 35.08 -25.65 0.90
CA ILE A 172 35.18 -24.64 -0.16
C ILE A 172 35.54 -25.35 -1.45
N TYR A 173 34.70 -25.19 -2.46
CA TYR A 173 34.83 -25.83 -3.76
C TYR A 173 35.11 -24.79 -4.84
N LYS A 174 35.98 -25.16 -5.77
CA LYS A 174 36.21 -24.44 -7.02
C LYS A 174 35.48 -25.18 -8.13
N SER A 175 34.61 -24.48 -8.86
CA SER A 175 33.96 -25.03 -10.04
C SER A 175 34.81 -24.77 -11.29
N ASP A 176 35.26 -25.85 -11.94
CA ASP A 176 36.08 -25.80 -13.17
C ASP A 176 35.49 -26.72 -14.26
N GLY A 177 34.18 -26.59 -14.48
CA GLY A 177 33.44 -27.33 -15.51
C GLY A 177 32.51 -28.42 -14.94
N PRO A 178 32.65 -29.70 -15.31
CA PRO A 178 31.67 -30.74 -14.95
C PRO A 178 31.84 -31.30 -13.53
N SER A 179 32.88 -30.91 -12.79
CA SER A 179 33.17 -31.42 -11.46
C SER A 179 33.79 -30.33 -10.59
N ASP A 180 33.36 -30.30 -9.33
CA ASP A 180 33.86 -29.36 -8.34
C ASP A 180 35.06 -29.95 -7.60
N GLU A 181 36.08 -29.11 -7.39
CA GLU A 181 37.32 -29.48 -6.71
C GLU A 181 37.32 -28.89 -5.29
N LEU A 182 37.60 -29.71 -4.28
CA LEU A 182 37.75 -29.26 -2.90
C LEU A 182 39.08 -28.49 -2.76
N VAL A 183 39.01 -27.20 -2.49
CA VAL A 183 40.17 -26.28 -2.46
C VAL A 183 40.33 -25.56 -1.12
N GLY A 184 39.45 -25.82 -0.16
CA GLY A 184 39.51 -25.15 1.12
C GLY A 184 38.48 -25.64 2.12
N HIS A 185 38.51 -25.03 3.30
CA HIS A 185 37.51 -25.25 4.34
C HIS A 185 37.45 -24.04 5.27
N TRP A 186 36.31 -23.89 5.91
CA TRP A 186 36.11 -23.00 7.05
C TRP A 186 35.58 -23.81 8.24
N ASN A 187 36.05 -23.46 9.43
CA ASN A 187 35.62 -24.03 10.70
C ASN A 187 35.44 -22.90 11.72
N ASN A 188 34.26 -22.83 12.33
CA ASN A 188 33.94 -21.76 13.29
C ASN A 188 34.67 -21.93 14.63
N GLU A 189 34.98 -23.16 15.06
CA GLU A 189 35.67 -23.42 16.33
C GLU A 189 37.07 -22.81 16.37
N ASN A 190 37.81 -22.93 15.26
CA ASN A 190 39.14 -22.35 15.10
C ASN A 190 39.12 -21.00 14.37
N GLN A 191 37.94 -20.53 13.97
CA GLN A 191 37.68 -19.27 13.28
C GLN A 191 38.52 -19.08 12.01
N THR A 192 38.99 -20.16 11.40
CA THR A 192 39.98 -20.08 10.32
C THR A 192 39.34 -20.43 8.99
N VAL A 193 39.56 -19.58 8.00
CA VAL A 193 39.31 -19.87 6.59
C VAL A 193 40.64 -20.28 5.96
N TYR A 194 40.65 -21.44 5.32
CA TYR A 194 41.80 -21.95 4.56
C TYR A 194 41.41 -22.14 3.10
N PHE A 195 42.20 -21.60 2.18
CA PHE A 195 41.97 -21.72 0.74
C PHE A 195 43.30 -21.89 -0.01
N ASP A 196 43.39 -22.91 -0.86
CA ASP A 196 44.54 -23.19 -1.72
C ASP A 196 44.11 -23.94 -2.99
N THR A 197 44.44 -23.37 -4.14
CA THR A 197 44.19 -23.97 -5.46
C THR A 197 45.49 -24.37 -6.16
N GLY A 198 46.64 -24.11 -5.54
CA GLY A 198 47.95 -24.19 -6.20
C GLY A 198 48.25 -23.03 -7.16
N ILE A 199 47.38 -22.01 -7.25
CA ILE A 199 47.54 -20.84 -8.12
C ILE A 199 47.70 -19.58 -7.27
N ASP A 200 48.64 -18.72 -7.67
CA ASP A 200 48.84 -17.40 -7.08
C ASP A 200 47.90 -16.36 -7.71
N TYR A 201 46.95 -15.87 -6.91
CA TYR A 201 45.97 -14.85 -7.30
C TYR A 201 46.32 -13.44 -6.81
N GLY A 202 47.51 -13.24 -6.22
CA GLY A 202 47.94 -11.97 -5.63
C GLY A 202 48.10 -12.05 -4.12
N GLN A 203 48.20 -10.90 -3.46
CA GLN A 203 48.50 -10.83 -2.01
C GLN A 203 47.27 -11.07 -1.12
N GLU A 204 46.08 -10.76 -1.63
CA GLU A 204 44.84 -10.79 -0.88
C GLU A 204 43.68 -11.31 -1.74
N LEU A 205 42.74 -11.96 -1.07
CA LEU A 205 41.44 -12.39 -1.61
C LEU A 205 40.34 -11.95 -0.66
N ARG A 206 39.10 -11.90 -1.16
CA ARG A 206 37.91 -11.62 -0.36
C ARG A 206 37.16 -12.91 -0.12
N PHE A 207 36.82 -13.15 1.13
CA PHE A 207 35.88 -14.17 1.56
C PHE A 207 34.58 -13.47 1.94
N GLU A 208 33.50 -13.85 1.28
CA GLU A 208 32.16 -13.33 1.51
C GLU A 208 31.33 -14.45 2.11
N ALA A 209 30.64 -14.15 3.20
CA ALA A 209 29.76 -15.10 3.86
C ALA A 209 28.43 -14.44 4.22
N ASP A 210 27.36 -15.09 3.80
CA ASP A 210 26.01 -14.81 4.22
C ASP A 210 25.67 -15.78 5.35
N TYR A 211 25.08 -15.26 6.42
CA TYR A 211 24.59 -16.05 7.54
C TYR A 211 23.19 -15.62 7.90
N TYR A 212 22.36 -16.53 8.41
CA TYR A 212 21.03 -16.22 8.94
C TYR A 212 20.98 -16.47 10.45
N SER A 213 20.03 -15.87 11.16
CA SER A 213 19.83 -16.06 12.60
C SER A 213 18.44 -16.69 12.88
N GLU A 214 18.34 -17.57 13.88
CA GLU A 214 17.09 -18.30 14.19
C GLU A 214 16.05 -17.47 14.96
N ASP A 215 16.32 -16.19 15.22
CA ASP A 215 15.48 -15.25 15.94
C ASP A 215 14.06 -15.23 15.36
N GLY A 216 13.13 -15.94 16.04
CA GLY A 216 11.80 -16.32 15.57
C GLY A 216 10.76 -15.20 15.37
N SER A 217 11.16 -14.04 14.85
CA SER A 217 10.28 -12.96 14.44
C SER A 217 10.08 -12.87 12.92
N TYR A 218 10.98 -13.49 12.14
CA TYR A 218 10.96 -13.49 10.68
C TYR A 218 9.62 -13.98 10.09
N ASP A 219 9.10 -15.12 10.56
CA ASP A 219 7.84 -15.70 10.07
C ASP A 219 6.66 -14.71 10.16
N PHE A 220 6.61 -13.91 11.24
CA PHE A 220 5.57 -12.91 11.41
C PHE A 220 5.74 -11.74 10.43
N PHE A 221 6.95 -11.23 10.28
CA PHE A 221 7.22 -10.10 9.37
C PHE A 221 7.12 -10.50 7.90
N MET A 222 7.46 -11.74 7.53
CA MET A 222 7.22 -12.30 6.20
C MET A 222 5.73 -12.36 5.88
N VAL A 223 4.91 -12.90 6.79
CA VAL A 223 3.45 -12.94 6.63
C VAL A 223 2.85 -11.53 6.55
N VAL A 224 3.32 -10.60 7.39
CA VAL A 224 2.89 -9.20 7.35
C VAL A 224 3.34 -8.53 6.04
N GLY A 225 4.52 -8.86 5.52
CA GLY A 225 5.05 -8.42 4.23
C GLY A 225 4.18 -8.87 3.06
N ASP A 226 3.87 -10.17 3.00
CA ASP A 226 3.00 -10.76 1.97
C ASP A 226 1.59 -10.16 2.02
N ILE A 227 1.03 -9.99 3.22
CA ILE A 227 -0.26 -9.31 3.41
C ILE A 227 -0.14 -7.86 2.96
N SER A 228 0.92 -7.13 3.32
CA SER A 228 1.14 -5.75 2.90
C SER A 228 1.12 -5.62 1.38
N GLN A 229 1.81 -6.50 0.66
CA GLN A 229 1.79 -6.53 -0.80
C GLN A 229 0.39 -6.81 -1.37
N ALA A 230 -0.37 -7.73 -0.78
CA ALA A 230 -1.75 -7.98 -1.18
C ALA A 230 -2.68 -6.78 -0.86
N THR A 231 -2.45 -6.07 0.25
CA THR A 231 -3.32 -5.00 0.73
C THR A 231 -3.30 -3.73 -0.10
N CYS A 232 -2.22 -3.48 -0.87
CA CYS A 232 -2.14 -2.31 -1.75
C CYS A 232 -3.30 -2.27 -2.78
N CYS A 233 -3.67 -3.43 -3.32
CA CYS A 233 -4.78 -3.58 -4.26
C CYS A 233 -6.13 -3.74 -3.54
N LEU A 234 -6.15 -4.47 -2.42
CA LEU A 234 -7.39 -4.72 -1.68
C LEU A 234 -7.97 -3.44 -1.08
N GLY A 235 -7.14 -2.51 -0.60
CA GLY A 235 -7.60 -1.20 -0.10
C GLY A 235 -8.26 -0.36 -1.19
N LEU A 236 -7.69 -0.34 -2.40
CA LEU A 236 -8.27 0.36 -3.56
C LEU A 236 -9.60 -0.29 -3.99
N LEU A 237 -9.63 -1.62 -4.10
CA LEU A 237 -10.85 -2.35 -4.46
C LEU A 237 -11.96 -2.13 -3.42
N LEU A 238 -11.64 -2.18 -2.13
CA LEU A 238 -12.60 -1.91 -1.06
C LEU A 238 -13.11 -0.46 -1.10
N SER A 239 -12.26 0.51 -1.42
CA SER A 239 -12.66 1.91 -1.59
C SER A 239 -13.69 2.07 -2.71
N ILE A 240 -13.51 1.37 -3.83
CA ILE A 240 -14.47 1.34 -4.95
C ILE A 240 -15.78 0.66 -4.52
N VAL A 241 -15.71 -0.46 -3.79
CA VAL A 241 -16.90 -1.16 -3.29
C VAL A 241 -17.70 -0.24 -2.35
N PHE A 242 -17.07 0.44 -1.41
CA PHE A 242 -17.74 1.36 -0.50
C PHE A 242 -18.29 2.61 -1.19
N LEU A 243 -17.66 3.08 -2.26
CA LEU A 243 -18.21 4.12 -3.14
C LEU A 243 -19.54 3.66 -3.74
N ILE A 244 -19.55 2.50 -4.41
CA ILE A 244 -20.73 1.97 -5.10
C ILE A 244 -21.85 1.63 -4.10
N VAL A 245 -21.52 0.89 -3.03
CA VAL A 245 -22.48 0.46 -2.01
C VAL A 245 -23.01 1.66 -1.21
N GLY A 246 -22.15 2.62 -0.89
CA GLY A 246 -22.53 3.81 -0.14
C GLY A 246 -23.57 4.66 -0.89
N PHE A 247 -23.35 4.92 -2.18
CA PHE A 247 -24.32 5.69 -2.96
C PHE A 247 -25.56 4.89 -3.35
N SER A 248 -25.42 3.59 -3.67
CA SER A 248 -26.58 2.75 -4.05
C SER A 248 -27.53 2.45 -2.89
N GLN A 249 -27.04 2.38 -1.65
CA GLN A 249 -27.87 2.15 -0.45
C GLN A 249 -28.37 3.44 0.21
N GLY A 250 -28.17 4.61 -0.41
CA GLY A 250 -28.56 5.88 0.19
C GLY A 250 -27.79 6.23 1.47
N LYS A 251 -26.57 5.70 1.62
CA LYS A 251 -25.65 5.97 2.73
C LYS A 251 -24.50 6.85 2.22
N PRO A 252 -24.77 8.15 1.94
CA PRO A 252 -23.79 9.03 1.32
C PRO A 252 -22.48 9.11 2.11
N GLY A 253 -22.53 9.00 3.45
CA GLY A 253 -21.35 8.93 4.30
C GLY A 253 -20.35 7.85 3.87
N MET A 254 -20.83 6.62 3.64
CA MET A 254 -19.97 5.50 3.20
C MET A 254 -19.38 5.73 1.81
N GLY A 255 -20.17 6.32 0.91
CA GLY A 255 -19.72 6.64 -0.45
C GLY A 255 -18.61 7.70 -0.45
N TRP A 256 -18.82 8.79 0.29
CA TRP A 256 -17.81 9.84 0.46
C TRP A 256 -16.56 9.34 1.18
N GLY A 257 -16.71 8.43 2.15
CA GLY A 257 -15.57 7.76 2.79
C GLY A 257 -14.71 7.00 1.77
N GLY A 258 -15.33 6.22 0.90
CA GLY A 258 -14.63 5.49 -0.18
C GLY A 258 -13.92 6.42 -1.16
N VAL A 259 -14.55 7.55 -1.54
CA VAL A 259 -13.92 8.58 -2.37
C VAL A 259 -12.70 9.18 -1.68
N THR A 260 -12.82 9.56 -0.41
CA THR A 260 -11.70 10.14 0.33
C THR A 260 -10.53 9.18 0.46
N ALA A 261 -10.78 7.89 0.72
CA ALA A 261 -9.75 6.88 0.74
C ALA A 261 -9.05 6.78 -0.63
N LEU A 262 -9.81 6.64 -1.71
CA LEU A 262 -9.29 6.48 -3.07
C LEU A 262 -8.43 7.66 -3.53
N VAL A 263 -8.79 8.89 -3.17
CA VAL A 263 -7.99 10.09 -3.48
C VAL A 263 -6.78 10.22 -2.57
N SER A 264 -6.88 9.80 -1.31
CA SER A 264 -5.76 9.87 -0.36
C SER A 264 -4.64 8.89 -0.66
N PHE A 265 -4.94 7.72 -1.25
CA PHE A 265 -3.97 6.67 -1.58
C PHE A 265 -2.75 7.18 -2.37
N PRO A 266 -2.88 7.83 -3.55
CA PRO A 266 -1.73 8.31 -4.31
C PRO A 266 -0.94 9.40 -3.59
N VAL A 267 -1.60 10.26 -2.82
CA VAL A 267 -0.94 11.33 -2.06
C VAL A 267 -0.10 10.75 -0.93
N VAL A 268 -0.66 9.82 -0.16
CA VAL A 268 0.04 9.11 0.91
C VAL A 268 1.20 8.31 0.33
N SER A 269 0.96 7.55 -0.74
CA SER A 269 1.99 6.71 -1.36
C SER A 269 3.18 7.53 -1.86
N PHE A 270 2.92 8.73 -2.39
CA PHE A 270 3.99 9.66 -2.79
C PHE A 270 4.77 10.17 -1.57
N LEU A 271 4.08 10.56 -0.50
CA LEU A 271 4.71 11.02 0.74
C LEU A 271 5.53 9.92 1.42
N SER A 272 5.07 8.66 1.41
CA SER A 272 5.82 7.55 1.99
C SER A 272 7.12 7.27 1.26
N VAL A 273 7.12 7.35 -0.08
CA VAL A 273 8.36 7.18 -0.87
C VAL A 273 9.36 8.30 -0.57
N LEU A 274 8.88 9.54 -0.39
CA LEU A 274 9.74 10.67 -0.02
C LEU A 274 10.35 10.57 1.39
N VAL A 275 9.74 9.81 2.30
CA VAL A 275 10.26 9.63 3.67
C VAL A 275 11.21 8.44 3.75
N MET A 276 11.09 7.46 2.85
CA MET A 276 11.95 6.28 2.79
C MET A 276 13.27 6.50 2.03
N TRP A 277 13.39 7.59 1.25
CA TRP A 277 14.60 8.00 0.53
C TRP A 277 15.24 9.24 1.17
#